data_AF-A0A2S9GS97-F1
#
_entry.id   AF-A0A2S9GS97-F1
#
_cell.length_a   1.000
_cell.length_b   1.000
_cell.length_c   1.000
_cell.angle_alpha   90.00
_cell.angle_beta   90.00
_cell.angle_gamma   90.00
#
_symmetry.space_group_name_H-M   'P 1'
#
loop_
_entity.id
_entity.type
_entity.pdbx_description
1 polymer ?
#
loop_
_entity_poly.entity_id
_entity_poly.type
_entity_poly.pdbx_seq_one_letter_code
_entity_poly.pdbx_strand_id
1 'polypeptide(L)' 'MNNVISLDAARQRRFHIQLAKSSEDWQDICASFALSGVILDDGDAERAGRVMAGQATTHSVLQDIN' A
#
# COMPACT_ATOMS: atom_id res chain seq x y z
N MET A 1 3.26 19.56 -19.78
CA MET A 1 2.22 18.58 -19.38
C MET A 1 2.72 17.44 -18.48
N ASN A 2 4.03 17.13 -18.42
CA ASN A 2 4.53 16.01 -17.60
C ASN A 2 4.53 16.22 -16.07
N ASN A 3 4.52 17.46 -15.58
CA ASN A 3 4.74 17.74 -14.15
C ASN A 3 3.46 17.63 -13.29
N VAL A 4 2.28 17.67 -13.91
CA VAL A 4 1.00 17.53 -13.21
C VAL A 4 0.65 16.05 -13.02
N ILE A 5 0.86 15.24 -14.06
CA ILE A 5 0.64 13.78 -14.02
C ILE A 5 1.54 13.11 -12.96
N SER A 6 2.81 13.55 -12.83
CA SER A 6 3.72 13.02 -11.82
C SER A 6 3.31 13.40 -10.39
N LEU A 7 2.76 14.60 -10.20
CA LEU A 7 2.30 15.08 -8.90
C LEU A 7 1.03 14.36 -8.45
N ASP A 8 0.08 14.14 -9.36
CA ASP A 8 -1.16 13.44 -9.05
C ASP A 8 -0.91 11.96 -8.76
N ALA A 9 -0.01 11.31 -9.51
CA ALA A 9 0.45 9.96 -9.18
C ALA A 9 1.10 9.90 -7.78
N ALA A 10 1.93 10.88 -7.42
CA ALA A 10 2.55 10.94 -6.10
C ALA A 10 1.52 11.17 -4.97
N ARG A 11 0.50 12.00 -5.21
CA ARG A 11 -0.61 12.22 -4.27
C ARG A 11 -1.43 10.95 -4.06
N GLN A 12 -1.78 10.29 -5.15
CA GLN A 12 -2.54 9.04 -5.11
C GLN A 12 -1.77 7.95 -4.35
N ARG A 13 -0.46 7.81 -4.61
CA ARG A 13 0.41 6.92 -3.84
C ARG A 13 0.39 7.23 -2.34
N ARG A 14 0.55 8.51 -1.97
CA ARG A 14 0.48 8.94 -0.55
C ARG A 14 -0.87 8.64 0.09
N PHE A 15 -1.96 8.84 -0.64
CA PHE A 15 -3.31 8.53 -0.18
C PHE A 15 -3.44 7.05 0.18
N HIS A 16 -3.01 6.14 -0.70
CA HIS A 16 -3.10 4.70 -0.43
C HIS A 16 -2.22 4.26 0.75
N ILE A 17 -1.00 4.79 0.85
CA ILE A 17 -0.12 4.52 1.99
C ILE A 17 -0.77 4.97 3.30
N GLN A 18 -1.35 6.18 3.33
CA GLN A 18 -2.03 6.69 4.52
C GLN A 18 -3.28 5.87 4.86
N LEU A 19 -4.05 5.48 3.84
CA LEU A 19 -5.23 4.64 4.02
C LEU A 19 -4.85 3.32 4.72
N ALA A 20 -3.83 2.61 4.21
CA ALA A 20 -3.33 1.40 4.84
C ALA A 20 -2.79 1.68 6.25
N LYS A 21 -1.91 2.66 6.45
CA LYS A 21 -1.33 2.95 7.78
C LYS A 21 -2.35 3.39 8.83
N SER A 22 -3.50 3.93 8.41
CA SER A 22 -4.61 4.29 9.28
C SER A 22 -5.53 3.11 9.66
N SER A 23 -5.40 1.96 8.99
CA SER A 23 -6.17 0.75 9.26
C SER A 23 -5.57 -0.03 10.43
N GLU A 24 -6.44 -0.46 11.36
CA GLU A 24 -6.07 -1.35 12.47
C GLU A 24 -5.58 -2.71 11.95
N ASP A 25 -6.30 -3.31 10.99
CA ASP A 25 -5.90 -4.58 10.35
C ASP A 25 -4.48 -4.51 9.77
N TRP A 26 -4.12 -3.39 9.13
CA TRP A 26 -2.76 -3.19 8.60
C TRP A 26 -1.71 -3.14 9.71
N GLN A 27 -2.00 -2.47 10.83
CA GLN A 27 -1.09 -2.38 11.97
C GLN A 27 -0.88 -3.76 12.60
N ASP A 28 -1.93 -4.56 12.74
CA ASP A 28 -1.86 -5.93 13.25
C ASP A 28 -1.06 -6.84 12.32
N ILE A 29 -1.25 -6.72 11.01
CA ILE A 29 -0.44 -7.43 10.00
C ILE A 29 1.03 -7.04 10.15
N CYS A 30 1.35 -5.74 10.21
CA CYS A 30 2.72 -5.28 10.41
C CYS A 30 3.35 -5.86 11.67
N ALA A 31 2.61 -5.88 12.78
CA ALA A 31 3.07 -6.46 14.05
C ALA A 31 3.35 -7.96 13.91
N SER A 32 2.46 -8.71 13.24
CA SER A 32 2.63 -10.14 12.97
C SER A 32 3.88 -10.46 12.15
N PHE A 33 4.13 -9.70 11.08
CA PHE A 33 5.34 -9.86 10.26
C PHE A 33 6.61 -9.47 11.02
N ALA A 34 6.55 -8.42 11.84
CA ALA A 34 7.66 -7.98 12.68
C ALA A 34 8.11 -9.06 13.69
N LEU A 35 7.19 -9.88 14.21
CA LEU A 35 7.54 -11.04 15.04
C LEU A 35 8.42 -12.06 14.31
N SER A 36 8.33 -12.11 12.98
CA SER A 36 9.15 -12.96 12.11
C SER A 36 10.40 -12.24 11.59
N GLY A 37 10.70 -11.03 12.07
CA GLY A 37 11.82 -10.22 11.60
C GLY A 37 11.61 -9.57 10.24
N VAL A 38 10.37 -9.56 9.72
CA VAL A 38 10.03 -8.95 8.43
C VAL A 38 9.41 -7.58 8.67
N ILE A 39 9.92 -6.57 7.98
CA ILE A 39 9.40 -5.20 8.01
C ILE A 39 8.73 -4.93 6.68
N LEU A 40 7.42 -4.65 6.71
CA LEU A 40 6.66 -4.23 5.53
C LEU A 40 6.96 -2.75 5.22
N ASP A 41 7.14 -2.43 3.94
CA ASP A 41 7.54 -1.10 3.52
C ASP A 41 6.37 -0.26 2.96
N ASP A 42 6.68 0.95 2.47
CA ASP A 42 5.68 1.84 1.89
C ASP A 42 5.10 1.32 0.56
N GLY A 43 5.81 0.45 -0.16
CA GLY A 43 5.30 -0.24 -1.33
C GLY A 43 4.24 -1.27 -0.95
N ASP A 44 4.46 -2.02 0.12
CA ASP A 44 3.46 -2.95 0.68
C ASP A 44 2.23 -2.21 1.19
N ALA A 45 2.44 -1.08 1.88
CA ALA A 45 1.35 -0.21 2.35
C ALA A 45 0.54 0.37 1.19
N GLU A 46 1.21 0.85 0.13
CA GLU A 46 0.53 1.34 -1.07
C GLU A 46 -0.34 0.24 -1.70
N ARG A 47 0.23 -0.94 -1.89
CA ARG A 47 -0.43 -2.14 -2.43
C ARG A 47 -1.68 -2.50 -1.64
N ALA A 48 -1.56 -2.60 -0.32
CA ALA A 48 -2.71 -2.85 0.57
C ALA A 48 -3.75 -1.73 0.49
N GLY A 49 -3.32 -0.47 0.45
CA GLY A 49 -4.20 0.69 0.32
C GLY A 49 -4.98 0.71 -1.01
N ARG A 50 -4.42 0.18 -2.10
CA ARG A 50 -5.16 0.00 -3.38
C ARG A 50 -6.26 -1.06 -3.27
N VAL A 51 -6.00 -2.14 -2.53
CA VAL A 51 -7.02 -3.19 -2.25
C VAL A 51 -8.14 -2.62 -1.38
N MET A 52 -7.79 -1.93 -0.29
CA MET A 52 -8.77 -1.30 0.61
C MET A 52 -9.65 -0.27 -0.10
N ALA A 53 -9.08 0.49 -1.05
CA ALA A 53 -9.82 1.44 -1.87
C ALA A 53 -10.69 0.78 -2.95
N GLY A 54 -10.67 -0.55 -3.09
CA GLY A 54 -11.40 -1.28 -4.12
C GLY A 54 -10.84 -1.09 -5.54
N GLN A 55 -9.62 -0.56 -5.67
CA GLN A 55 -8.98 -0.27 -6.96
C GLN A 55 -8.12 -1.43 -7.47
N ALA A 56 -7.82 -2.40 -6.60
CA ALA A 56 -7.09 -3.61 -6.94
C ALA A 56 -7.69 -4.80 -6.16
N THR A 57 -7.44 -6.00 -6.65
CA THR A 57 -7.77 -7.23 -5.91
C THR A 57 -6.49 -7.78 -5.30
N THR A 58 -6.59 -8.51 -4.18
CA THR A 58 -5.42 -9.18 -3.58
C THR A 58 -4.64 -10.00 -4.62
N HIS A 59 -5.34 -10.66 -5.55
CA HIS A 59 -4.72 -11.41 -6.64
C HIS A 59 -3.88 -10.54 -7.57
N SER A 60 -4.39 -9.39 -8.02
CA SER A 60 -3.64 -8.51 -8.92
C SER A 60 -2.41 -7.93 -8.24
N VAL A 61 -2.50 -7.63 -6.94
CA VAL A 61 -1.37 -7.02 -6.23
C VAL A 61 -0.25 -8.02 -5.94
N LEU A 62 -0.58 -9.31 -5.83
CA LEU A 62 0.42 -10.38 -5.73
C LEU A 62 1.18 -10.59 -7.04
N GLN A 63 0.55 -10.32 -8.19
CA GLN A 63 1.23 -10.39 -9.49
C GLN A 63 2.29 -9.28 -9.63
N ASP A 64 2.07 -8.12 -9.02
CA ASP A 64 3.01 -6.97 -9.02
C ASP A 64 4.29 -7.20 -8.18
N ILE A 65 4.37 -8.29 -7.42
CA ILE A 65 5.51 -8.62 -6.53
C ILE A 65 6.54 -9.51 -7.24
N ASN A 66 6.17 -10.13 -8.37
CA ASN A 66 7.05 -10.96 -9.21
C ASN A 66 7.68 -10.18 -10.35
#